data_AF-S9V9I8-F1
#
_entry.id   AF-S9V9I8-F1
#
_cell.length_a   1.000
_cell.length_b   1.000
_cell.length_c   1.000
_cell.angle_alpha   90.00
_cell.angle_beta   90.00
_cell.angle_gamma   90.00
#
_symmetry.space_group_name_H-M   'P 1'
#
loop_
_entity.id
_entity.type
_entity.pdbx_description
1 polymer ?
#
loop_
_entity_poly.entity_id
_entity_poly.type
_entity_poly.pdbx_seq_one_letter_code
_entity_poly.pdbx_strand_id
1 'polypeptide(L)'
;MGDPFVRVGLEYQPHIEAVLLKHDGTITVETTKEEWVSCQHRDTANTIIMNRDELMYLSMVENVPMAKMERILAERMVNPLDKNMR
;
A
#
# COMPACT_ATOMS: atom_id res chain seq x y z
N MET A 1 -19.39 9.95 22.87
CA MET A 1 -18.33 10.69 22.15
C MET A 1 -18.48 10.27 20.70
N GLY A 2 -18.93 11.18 19.83
CA GLY A 2 -19.08 10.91 18.41
C GLY A 2 -17.73 10.91 17.72
N ASP A 3 -17.58 10.06 16.71
CA ASP A 3 -16.38 9.91 15.90
C ASP A 3 -15.97 11.28 15.32
N PRO A 4 -14.76 11.81 15.61
CA PRO A 4 -14.36 13.17 15.23
C PRO A 4 -14.31 13.43 13.71
N PHE A 5 -14.58 12.40 12.90
CA PHE A 5 -14.35 12.38 11.45
C PHE A 5 -15.63 12.40 10.61
N VAL A 6 -16.78 12.42 11.26
CA VAL A 6 -18.05 12.82 10.66
C VAL A 6 -18.14 14.34 10.74
N ARG A 7 -18.15 15.06 9.60
CA ARG A 7 -18.61 16.47 9.58
C ARG A 7 -19.90 16.53 10.38
N VAL A 8 -20.04 17.45 11.34
CA VAL A 8 -21.24 17.57 12.17
C VAL A 8 -22.50 17.46 11.27
N GLY A 9 -23.20 16.32 11.35
CA GLY A 9 -24.37 15.99 10.52
C GLY A 9 -24.19 15.00 9.36
N LEU A 10 -23.05 14.31 9.20
CA LEU A 10 -22.77 13.44 8.04
C LEU A 10 -22.34 12.02 8.45
N GLU A 11 -23.29 11.21 8.92
CA GLU A 11 -23.03 9.80 9.26
C GLU A 11 -22.63 9.00 8.01
N TYR A 12 -21.49 8.31 8.06
CA TYR A 12 -21.16 7.33 7.03
C TYR A 12 -22.21 6.23 7.08
N GLN A 13 -22.73 5.86 5.91
CA GLN A 13 -23.61 4.70 5.87
C GLN A 13 -22.80 3.45 6.25
N PRO A 14 -23.38 2.48 6.99
CA PRO A 14 -22.65 1.30 7.49
C PRO A 14 -21.90 0.51 6.40
N HIS A 15 -22.39 0.55 5.16
CA HIS A 15 -21.75 -0.11 4.03
C HIS A 15 -20.42 0.56 3.61
N ILE A 16 -20.25 1.87 3.86
CA ILE A 16 -19.01 2.60 3.57
C ILE A 16 -17.95 2.21 4.60
N GLU A 17 -18.30 2.17 5.88
CA GLU A 17 -17.41 1.71 6.95
C GLU A 17 -16.93 0.27 6.71
N ALA A 18 -17.84 -0.61 6.28
CA ALA A 18 -17.50 -1.98 5.93
C ALA A 18 -16.46 -2.07 4.79
N VAL A 19 -16.50 -1.16 3.81
CA VAL A 19 -15.51 -1.09 2.72
C VAL A 19 -14.17 -0.58 3.24
N LEU A 20 -14.17 0.49 4.04
CA LEU A 20 -12.95 1.05 4.65
C LEU A 20 -12.21 0.02 5.50
N LEU A 21 -12.94 -0.79 6.28
CA LEU A 21 -12.36 -1.85 7.11
C LEU A 21 -11.85 -3.05 6.31
N LYS A 22 -12.47 -3.33 5.16
CA LYS A 22 -12.14 -4.50 4.33
C LYS A 22 -10.97 -4.25 3.39
N HIS A 23 -10.85 -3.04 2.86
CA HIS A 23 -9.89 -2.67 1.84
C HIS A 23 -8.88 -1.68 2.41
N ASP A 24 -7.74 -2.21 2.85
CA ASP A 24 -6.63 -1.38 3.31
C ASP A 24 -6.18 -0.41 2.20
N GLY A 25 -5.78 0.80 2.59
CA GLY A 25 -5.46 1.88 1.65
C GLY A 25 -6.67 2.61 1.04
N THR A 26 -7.91 2.30 1.45
CA THR A 26 -9.07 3.12 1.08
C THR A 26 -8.98 4.49 1.77
N ILE A 27 -9.01 5.54 0.95
CA ILE A 27 -8.76 6.92 1.35
C ILE A 27 -9.96 7.54 2.09
N THR A 28 -9.67 8.44 3.01
CA THR A 28 -10.64 9.34 3.63
C THR A 28 -10.24 10.79 3.39
N VAL A 29 -11.07 11.75 3.83
CA VAL A 29 -10.77 13.19 3.69
C VAL A 29 -9.51 13.58 4.48
N GLU A 30 -9.15 12.81 5.51
CA GLU A 30 -8.00 13.08 6.36
C GLU A 30 -6.71 12.44 5.87
N THR A 31 -6.80 11.56 4.88
CA THR A 31 -5.64 10.86 4.35
C THR A 31 -4.61 11.86 3.86
N THR A 32 -3.44 11.79 4.47
CA THR A 32 -2.29 12.61 4.09
C THR A 32 -1.71 12.13 2.77
N LYS A 33 -0.94 12.99 2.11
CA LYS A 33 -0.22 12.63 0.89
C LYS A 33 0.73 11.45 1.15
N GLU A 34 1.40 11.44 2.29
CA GLU A 34 2.37 10.41 2.66
C GLU A 34 1.70 9.04 2.82
N GLU A 35 0.54 8.99 3.49
CA GLU A 35 -0.25 7.75 3.63
C GLU A 35 -0.72 7.24 2.27
N TRP A 36 -1.27 8.12 1.43
CA TRP A 36 -1.69 7.78 0.08
C TRP A 36 -0.55 7.17 -0.74
N VAL A 37 0.58 7.88 -0.81
CA VAL A 37 1.70 7.45 -1.65
C VAL A 37 2.32 6.17 -1.09
N SER A 38 2.34 5.99 0.23
CA SER A 38 2.78 4.72 0.85
C SER A 38 1.91 3.55 0.41
N CYS A 39 0.58 3.72 0.39
CA CYS A 39 -0.35 2.69 -0.10
C CYS A 39 -0.05 2.34 -1.56
N GLN A 40 0.12 3.34 -2.43
CA GLN A 40 0.47 3.10 -3.84
C GLN A 40 1.77 2.32 -4.02
N HIS A 41 2.80 2.62 -3.24
CA HIS A 41 4.07 1.89 -3.32
C HIS A 41 3.92 0.44 -2.86
N ARG A 42 3.15 0.21 -1.79
CA ARG A 42 2.82 -1.14 -1.31
C ARG A 42 2.05 -1.93 -2.36
N ASP A 43 1.03 -1.33 -2.97
CA ASP A 43 0.22 -1.95 -4.02
C ASP A 43 1.06 -2.30 -5.26
N THR A 44 1.97 -1.40 -5.66
CA THR A 44 2.88 -1.62 -6.79
C THR A 44 3.83 -2.78 -6.51
N ALA A 45 4.49 -2.78 -5.35
CA ALA A 45 5.39 -3.86 -4.95
C ALA A 45 4.65 -5.21 -4.84
N ASN A 46 3.46 -5.22 -4.25
CA ASN A 46 2.62 -6.41 -4.15
C ASN A 46 2.19 -6.93 -5.53
N THR A 47 1.82 -6.03 -6.44
CA THR A 47 1.47 -6.38 -7.82
C THR A 47 2.64 -7.04 -8.54
N ILE A 48 3.86 -6.50 -8.39
CA ILE A 48 5.07 -7.09 -8.96
C ILE A 48 5.31 -8.48 -8.39
N ILE A 49 5.25 -8.67 -7.07
CA ILE A 49 5.47 -9.97 -6.42
C ILE A 49 4.48 -11.02 -6.92
N MET A 50 3.21 -10.66 -7.03
CA MET A 50 2.14 -11.58 -7.44
C MET A 50 2.17 -11.92 -8.94
N ASN A 51 2.77 -11.07 -9.77
CA ASN A 51 2.90 -11.29 -11.21
C ASN A 51 4.28 -11.84 -11.57
N ARG A 52 4.33 -13.14 -11.89
CA ARG A 52 5.59 -13.85 -12.16
C ARG A 52 6.47 -13.18 -13.22
N ASP A 53 5.87 -12.68 -14.29
CA ASP A 53 6.60 -12.07 -15.40
C ASP A 53 7.29 -10.76 -14.99
N GLU A 54 6.60 -9.94 -14.18
CA GLU A 54 7.15 -8.69 -13.62
C GLU A 54 8.27 -8.97 -12.61
N LEU A 55 8.04 -9.92 -11.70
CA LEU A 55 9.06 -10.33 -10.73
C LEU A 55 10.30 -10.89 -11.45
N MET A 56 10.11 -11.72 -12.47
CA MET A 56 11.19 -12.28 -13.28
C MET A 56 11.94 -11.19 -14.04
N TYR A 57 11.23 -10.24 -14.64
CA TYR A 57 11.84 -9.09 -15.32
C TYR A 57 12.79 -8.33 -14.40
N LEU A 58 12.33 -7.94 -13.20
CA LEU A 58 13.17 -7.22 -12.23
C LEU A 58 14.33 -8.08 -11.72
N SER A 59 14.09 -9.37 -11.50
CA SER A 59 15.14 -10.31 -11.06
C SER A 59 16.26 -10.44 -12.09
N MET A 60 15.93 -10.42 -13.39
CA MET A 60 16.91 -10.43 -14.47
C MET A 60 17.69 -9.12 -14.54
N VAL A 61 17.01 -7.97 -14.44
CA VAL A 61 17.63 -6.64 -14.50
C VAL A 61 18.62 -6.44 -13.35
N GLU A 62 18.23 -6.82 -12.13
CA GLU A 62 19.04 -6.66 -10.92
C GLU A 62 20.01 -7.84 -10.70
N ASN A 63 19.99 -8.85 -11.59
CA ASN A 63 20.81 -10.06 -11.51
C ASN A 63 20.76 -10.75 -10.13
N VAL A 64 19.55 -10.94 -9.60
CA VAL A 64 19.30 -11.65 -8.36
C VAL A 64 18.28 -12.78 -8.56
N PRO A 65 18.33 -13.86 -7.76
CA PRO A 65 17.28 -14.88 -7.80
C PRO A 65 15.90 -14.27 -7.48
N MET A 66 14.83 -14.78 -8.10
CA MET A 66 13.46 -14.28 -7.87
C MET A 66 13.07 -14.26 -6.39
N ALA A 67 13.40 -15.31 -5.64
CA ALA A 67 13.14 -15.37 -4.20
C ALA A 67 13.84 -14.25 -3.40
N LYS A 68 15.02 -13.80 -3.86
CA LYS A 68 15.71 -12.66 -3.27
C LYS A 68 15.05 -11.35 -3.66
N MET A 69 14.62 -11.20 -4.92
CA MET A 69 13.89 -10.00 -5.37
C MET A 69 12.55 -9.85 -4.62
N GLU A 70 11.78 -10.93 -4.48
CA GLU A 70 10.55 -10.96 -3.71
C GLU A 70 10.77 -10.46 -2.28
N ARG A 71 11.81 -10.99 -1.61
CA ARG A 71 12.20 -10.53 -0.27
C ARG A 71 12.54 -9.04 -0.23
N ILE A 72 13.33 -8.55 -1.18
CA ILE A 72 13.71 -7.12 -1.26
C ILE A 72 12.46 -6.24 -1.41
N LEU A 73 11.53 -6.62 -2.28
CA LEU A 73 10.28 -5.89 -2.49
C LEU A 73 9.40 -5.93 -1.23
N ALA A 74 9.30 -7.07 -0.56
CA ALA A 74 8.55 -7.21 0.69
C ALA A 74 9.14 -6.36 1.83
N GLU A 75 10.47 -6.33 1.97
CA GLU A 75 11.15 -5.47 2.95
C GLU A 75 10.91 -3.97 2.67
N ARG A 76 10.91 -3.57 1.38
CA ARG A 76 10.58 -2.18 0.97
C ARG A 76 9.15 -1.77 1.29
N MET A 77 8.20 -2.70 1.38
CA MET A 77 6.80 -2.39 1.71
C MET A 77 6.61 -1.88 3.15
N VAL A 78 7.54 -2.17 4.07
CA VAL A 78 7.45 -1.73 5.47
C VAL A 78 7.45 -0.21 5.56
N ASN A 79 8.42 0.44 4.91
CA ASN A 79 8.54 1.89 4.86
C ASN A 79 9.00 2.36 3.47
N PRO A 80 8.10 2.37 2.47
CA PRO A 80 8.46 2.60 1.08
C PRO A 80 8.92 4.04 0.77
N LEU A 81 8.64 4.98 1.67
CA LEU A 81 9.04 6.39 1.52
C LEU A 81 10.39 6.70 2.17
N ASP A 82 10.98 5.75 2.91
CA ASP A 82 12.28 5.94 3.52
C ASP A 82 13.39 5.93 2.46
N LYS A 83 14.08 7.05 2.35
CA LYS A 83 15.19 7.23 1.41
C LYS A 83 16.44 6.47 1.83
N ASN A 84 16.53 6.04 3.09
CA ASN A 84 17.69 5.34 3.63
C ASN A 84 17.64 3.83 3.36
N MET A 85 16.53 3.29 2.85
CA MET A 85 16.36 1.89 2.43
C MET A 85 16.83 1.60 0.99
N ARG A 86 17.64 2.49 0.39
CA ARG A 86 18.18 2.33 -0.97
C ARG A 86 19.41 1.44 -1.02
#